data_AF-A0A956K990-F1
#
_entry.id   AF-A0A956K990-F1
#
_cell.length_a   1.000
_cell.length_b   1.000
_cell.length_c   1.000
_cell.angle_alpha   90.00
_cell.angle_beta   90.00
_cell.angle_gamma   90.00
#
_symmetry.space_group_name_H-M   'P 1'
#
loop_
_entity.id
_entity.type
_entity.pdbx_description
1 polymer ?
#
loop_
_entity_poly.entity_id
_entity_poly.type
_entity_poly.pdbx_seq_one_letter_code
_entity_poly.pdbx_strand_id
1 'polypeptide(L)'
;MRHKPSLCPSIVLAFAALLPLACGGPGKDADSVGDDAETSDDADTGDETTTGEPDDWSAYLDPVAGSRLRPIFRTADDGSRMLVGWLDTLFDTPCNFSHTPDAGLRCVPTTAGTDVWLYADADCTQPVVQDGKIPEGATIVRERISCLDDSYYQVGEAVDQIYYNANGPCEFFSNDPAHRLTLVAHEEFVSATLAPLESDNR
;
A
#
# COMPACT_ATOMS: atom_id res chain seq x y z
N MET A 1 19.57 18.09 10.60
CA MET A 1 20.06 16.93 9.82
C MET A 1 19.29 16.92 8.52
N ARG A 2 19.94 17.16 7.37
CA ARG A 2 19.28 17.14 6.05
C ARG A 2 19.38 15.72 5.50
N HIS A 3 18.26 15.00 5.43
CA HIS A 3 18.23 13.72 4.72
C HIS A 3 18.49 13.97 3.23
N LYS A 4 19.53 13.32 2.70
CA LYS A 4 19.74 13.23 1.25
C LYS A 4 18.64 12.32 0.70
N PRO A 5 17.82 12.75 -0.27
CA PRO A 5 16.89 11.85 -0.92
C PRO A 5 17.68 10.72 -1.59
N SER A 6 17.36 9.48 -1.22
CA SER A 6 17.88 8.28 -1.86
C SER A 6 17.27 8.22 -3.25
N LEU A 7 18.03 8.64 -4.26
CA LEU A 7 17.68 8.44 -5.66
C LEU A 7 17.62 6.93 -5.90
N CYS A 8 16.41 6.37 -5.95
CA CYS A 8 16.20 5.08 -6.57
C CYS A 8 16.84 5.14 -7.97
N PRO A 9 17.60 4.13 -8.40
CA PRO A 9 18.25 4.17 -9.71
C PRO A 9 17.16 4.36 -10.76
N SER A 10 17.03 5.58 -11.26
CA SER A 10 16.34 5.85 -12.51
C SER A 10 16.99 4.91 -13.50
N ILE A 11 16.22 3.93 -13.99
CA ILE A 11 16.59 3.16 -15.15
C ILE A 11 16.67 4.18 -16.28
N VAL A 12 17.86 4.77 -16.44
CA VAL A 12 18.23 5.51 -17.64
C VAL A 12 18.25 4.44 -18.71
N LEU A 13 17.15 4.34 -19.45
CA LEU A 13 17.12 3.72 -20.77
C LEU A 13 18.09 4.53 -21.64
N ALA A 14 19.37 4.22 -21.52
CA ALA A 14 20.35 4.59 -22.51
C ALA A 14 19.89 3.90 -23.80
N PHE A 15 19.36 4.68 -24.73
CA PHE A 15 19.28 4.30 -26.14
C PHE A 15 20.71 4.09 -26.62
N ALA A 16 21.23 2.89 -26.36
CA ALA A 16 22.42 2.38 -27.00
C ALA A 16 22.07 2.26 -28.48
N ALA A 17 22.68 3.14 -29.27
CA ALA A 17 22.72 3.01 -30.71
C ALA A 17 23.10 1.56 -31.06
N LEU A 18 22.27 0.94 -31.92
CA LEU A 18 22.48 -0.40 -32.44
C LEU A 18 23.93 -0.54 -32.96
N LEU A 19 24.74 -1.30 -32.22
CA LEU A 19 25.89 -2.01 -32.76
C LEU A 19 25.45 -3.45 -32.98
N PRO A 20 25.57 -4.00 -34.22
CA PRO A 20 25.31 -5.41 -34.47
C PRO A 20 26.47 -6.23 -33.90
N LEU A 21 26.31 -6.73 -32.68
CA LEU A 21 27.23 -7.68 -32.07
C LEU A 21 26.61 -9.07 -32.03
N ALA A 22 27.06 -9.86 -33.01
CA ALA A 22 27.40 -11.28 -32.94
C ALA A 22 26.55 -12.22 -32.06
N CYS A 23 25.87 -13.15 -32.73
CA CYS A 23 25.44 -14.43 -32.18
C CYS A 23 26.63 -15.28 -31.69
N GLY A 24 26.50 -15.85 -30.50
CA GLY A 24 27.33 -16.94 -29.96
C GLY A 24 27.16 -16.93 -28.44
N GLY A 25 26.77 -17.97 -27.74
CA GLY A 25 26.65 -19.41 -28.00
C GLY A 25 26.44 -20.10 -26.62
N PRO A 26 26.35 -21.43 -26.56
CA PRO A 26 25.54 -22.19 -25.59
C PRO A 26 26.29 -22.67 -24.32
N GLY A 27 25.52 -23.02 -23.28
CA GLY A 27 25.89 -23.93 -22.16
C GLY A 27 24.66 -24.13 -21.26
N LYS A 28 24.07 -25.32 -21.06
CA LYS A 28 24.59 -26.54 -20.39
C LYS A 28 25.10 -26.18 -18.99
N ASP A 29 24.57 -26.66 -17.88
CA ASP A 29 24.47 -28.05 -17.39
C ASP A 29 23.46 -28.09 -16.21
N ALA A 30 22.56 -29.07 -16.13
CA ALA A 30 22.69 -30.39 -15.49
C ALA A 30 22.49 -30.39 -13.96
N ASP A 31 21.47 -31.14 -13.55
CA ASP A 31 21.41 -32.08 -12.43
C ASP A 31 21.94 -31.70 -11.04
N SER A 32 21.05 -31.80 -10.05
CA SER A 32 21.39 -32.55 -8.83
C SER A 32 20.12 -33.13 -8.20
N VAL A 33 19.87 -34.39 -8.54
CA VAL A 33 19.13 -35.36 -7.71
C VAL A 33 20.13 -35.84 -6.66
N GLY A 34 19.77 -35.69 -5.38
CA GLY A 34 20.48 -36.27 -4.25
C GLY A 34 19.46 -36.98 -3.36
N ASP A 35 19.23 -38.25 -3.65
CA ASP A 35 18.74 -39.24 -2.69
C ASP A 35 19.91 -39.55 -1.74
N ASP A 36 19.74 -39.33 -0.44
CA ASP A 36 20.49 -40.07 0.57
C ASP A 36 19.60 -40.27 1.80
N ALA A 37 19.26 -41.55 1.98
CA ALA A 37 18.65 -42.09 3.18
C ALA A 37 19.75 -42.30 4.23
N GLU A 38 19.59 -41.74 5.42
CA GLU A 38 20.16 -42.34 6.63
C GLU A 38 19.16 -42.27 7.79
N THR A 39 18.80 -43.47 8.24
CA THR A 39 18.26 -43.81 9.55
C THR A 39 19.22 -43.41 10.66
N SER A 40 18.77 -42.56 11.58
CA SER A 40 19.35 -42.41 12.91
C SER A 40 18.27 -42.59 13.97
N ASP A 41 18.27 -43.78 14.56
CA ASP A 41 17.78 -43.99 15.92
C ASP A 41 18.76 -43.27 16.86
N ASP A 42 18.33 -42.21 17.55
CA ASP A 42 18.92 -41.85 18.85
C ASP A 42 18.09 -40.80 19.62
N ALA A 43 17.76 -41.22 20.84
CA ALA A 43 17.66 -40.44 22.07
C ALA A 43 16.83 -39.15 22.07
N ASP A 44 15.61 -39.32 22.61
CA ASP A 44 14.91 -38.42 23.53
C ASP A 44 15.85 -37.41 24.22
N THR A 45 16.08 -36.29 23.54
CA THR A 45 16.70 -35.10 24.08
C THR A 45 15.57 -34.09 24.09
N GLY A 46 15.06 -33.78 25.27
CA GLY A 46 14.03 -32.76 25.48
C GLY A 46 14.52 -31.41 24.97
N ASP A 47 14.41 -31.21 23.67
CA ASP A 47 14.47 -29.91 23.04
C ASP A 47 13.07 -29.33 23.25
N GLU A 48 12.88 -28.77 24.43
CA GLU A 48 11.87 -27.76 24.69
C GLU A 48 12.29 -26.54 23.86
N THR A 49 12.19 -26.68 22.54
CA THR A 49 12.28 -25.57 21.60
C THR A 49 11.01 -24.78 21.88
N THR A 50 11.06 -23.94 22.92
CA THR A 50 10.17 -22.81 23.08
C THR A 50 10.52 -21.88 21.92
N THR A 51 10.08 -22.22 20.70
CA THR A 51 9.59 -21.19 19.77
C THR A 51 8.74 -20.32 20.66
N GLY A 52 9.23 -19.14 21.02
CA GLY A 52 8.72 -18.29 22.10
C GLY A 52 7.33 -17.76 21.78
N GLU A 53 6.40 -18.69 21.63
CA GLU A 53 4.99 -18.50 21.53
C GLU A 53 4.62 -17.97 22.92
N PRO A 54 4.13 -16.72 23.00
CA PRO A 54 3.82 -16.15 24.29
C PRO A 54 2.83 -17.08 25.00
N ASP A 55 3.20 -17.57 26.19
CA ASP A 55 2.34 -18.38 27.05
C ASP A 55 1.03 -17.65 27.40
N ASP A 56 0.98 -16.35 27.13
CA ASP A 56 -0.13 -15.47 27.39
C ASP A 56 -0.67 -14.79 26.12
N TRP A 57 -1.61 -15.48 25.46
CA TRP A 57 -2.45 -14.90 24.40
C TRP A 57 -3.44 -13.83 24.92
N SER A 58 -3.54 -13.62 26.25
CA SER A 58 -4.33 -12.50 26.79
C SER A 58 -3.63 -11.15 26.69
N ALA A 59 -2.34 -11.14 26.37
CA ALA A 59 -1.59 -9.93 26.02
C ALA A 59 -1.99 -9.34 24.65
N TYR A 60 -2.82 -10.05 23.85
CA TYR A 60 -3.34 -9.52 22.60
C TYR A 60 -4.33 -8.39 22.90
N LEU A 61 -3.93 -7.18 22.52
CA LEU A 61 -4.72 -5.97 22.72
C LEU A 61 -5.99 -6.04 21.87
N ASP A 62 -7.16 -5.98 22.53
CA ASP A 62 -8.40 -5.71 21.83
C ASP A 62 -8.32 -4.32 21.17
N PRO A 63 -8.67 -4.19 19.88
CA PRO A 63 -8.62 -2.90 19.21
C PRO A 63 -9.65 -1.96 19.84
N VAL A 64 -9.16 -0.87 20.43
CA VAL A 64 -10.00 0.14 21.08
C VAL A 64 -10.43 1.18 20.04
N ALA A 65 -11.74 1.43 19.96
CA ALA A 65 -12.27 2.49 19.11
C ALA A 65 -11.87 3.87 19.66
N GLY A 66 -11.29 4.71 18.79
CA GLY A 66 -11.04 6.12 19.08
C GLY A 66 -12.19 7.02 18.62
N SER A 67 -12.00 8.33 18.73
CA SER A 67 -12.93 9.32 18.17
C SER A 67 -12.97 9.30 16.64
N ARG A 68 -11.84 8.97 16.00
CA ARG A 68 -11.67 8.97 14.54
C ARG A 68 -11.56 7.57 13.93
N LEU A 69 -10.82 6.67 14.59
CA LEU A 69 -10.66 5.30 14.11
C LEU A 69 -11.67 4.37 14.76
N ARG A 70 -12.44 3.67 13.93
CA ARG A 70 -13.37 2.63 14.38
C ARG A 70 -12.93 1.28 13.83
N PRO A 71 -12.70 0.26 14.67
CA PRO A 71 -12.38 -1.07 14.19
C PRO A 71 -13.58 -1.68 13.46
N ILE A 72 -13.32 -2.32 12.32
CA ILE A 72 -14.32 -3.04 11.52
C ILE A 72 -14.17 -4.52 11.84
N PHE A 73 -15.26 -5.14 12.29
CA PHE A 73 -15.29 -6.56 12.62
C PHE A 73 -16.20 -7.33 11.68
N ARG A 74 -15.75 -8.51 11.26
CA ARG A 74 -16.60 -9.54 10.69
C ARG A 74 -17.04 -10.47 11.81
N THR A 75 -18.34 -10.79 11.88
CA THR A 75 -18.90 -11.72 12.87
C THR A 75 -19.33 -13.00 12.15
N ALA A 76 -18.94 -14.17 12.64
CA ALA A 76 -19.39 -15.45 12.11
C ALA A 76 -20.69 -15.91 12.78
N ASP A 77 -21.30 -16.98 12.28
CA ASP A 77 -22.60 -17.49 12.76
C ASP A 77 -22.56 -17.95 14.23
N ASP A 78 -21.38 -18.29 14.75
CA ASP A 78 -21.13 -18.67 16.15
C ASP A 78 -20.90 -17.47 17.09
N GLY A 79 -20.94 -16.24 16.56
CA GLY A 79 -20.69 -15.01 17.30
C GLY A 79 -19.22 -14.64 17.45
N SER A 80 -18.28 -15.45 16.93
CA SER A 80 -16.87 -15.08 16.89
C SER A 80 -16.64 -13.84 16.02
N ARG A 81 -15.70 -12.98 16.42
CA ARG A 81 -15.40 -11.71 15.76
C ARG A 81 -13.95 -11.68 15.29
N MET A 82 -13.76 -11.23 14.05
CA MET A 82 -12.44 -11.01 13.46
C MET A 82 -12.30 -9.54 13.06
N LEU A 83 -11.23 -8.89 13.50
CA LEU A 83 -10.87 -7.56 13.00
C LEU A 83 -10.48 -7.69 11.52
N VAL A 84 -11.18 -6.98 10.63
CA VAL A 84 -10.93 -7.01 9.18
C VAL A 84 -10.40 -5.69 8.63
N GLY A 85 -10.34 -4.64 9.46
CA GLY A 85 -9.79 -3.35 9.08
C GLY A 85 -10.22 -2.24 10.04
N TRP A 86 -10.00 -1.01 9.62
CA TRP A 86 -10.37 0.19 10.35
C TRP A 86 -11.18 1.12 9.46
N LEU A 87 -12.03 1.94 10.05
CA LEU A 87 -12.73 3.04 9.39
C LEU A 87 -12.18 4.35 9.93
N ASP A 88 -11.67 5.20 9.05
CA ASP A 88 -11.38 6.59 9.38
C ASP A 88 -12.66 7.41 9.18
N THR A 89 -13.28 7.86 10.27
CA THR A 89 -14.55 8.58 10.21
C THR A 89 -14.43 10.02 9.71
N LEU A 90 -13.21 10.58 9.61
CA LEU A 90 -13.04 11.91 9.02
C LEU A 90 -13.18 11.85 7.50
N PHE A 91 -12.60 10.81 6.90
CA PHE A 91 -12.65 10.58 5.45
C PHE A 91 -13.76 9.62 5.02
N ASP A 92 -14.46 9.02 5.99
CA ASP A 92 -15.47 7.99 5.77
C ASP A 92 -14.96 6.85 4.85
N THR A 93 -13.75 6.36 5.14
CA THR A 93 -13.07 5.39 4.26
C THR A 93 -12.43 4.24 5.04
N PRO A 94 -12.54 2.99 4.55
CA PRO A 94 -11.83 1.86 5.13
C PRO A 94 -10.31 2.02 4.94
N CYS A 95 -9.57 1.93 6.04
CA CYS A 95 -8.14 2.10 6.09
C CYS A 95 -7.44 0.90 6.75
N ASN A 96 -6.16 0.73 6.43
CA ASN A 96 -5.25 -0.19 7.09
C ASN A 96 -4.00 0.55 7.52
N PHE A 97 -3.34 0.06 8.57
CA PHE A 97 -2.09 0.64 9.01
C PHE A 97 -0.97 0.31 8.04
N SER A 98 -0.34 1.36 7.51
CA SER A 98 0.87 1.26 6.69
C SER A 98 1.90 2.28 7.14
N HIS A 99 3.17 1.98 6.89
CA HIS A 99 4.24 2.95 7.07
C HIS A 99 4.20 3.97 5.92
N THR A 100 4.12 5.24 6.27
CA THR A 100 4.25 6.37 5.36
C THR A 100 5.65 6.96 5.47
N PRO A 101 6.26 7.44 4.37
CA PRO A 101 7.62 8.00 4.38
C PRO A 101 7.84 9.11 5.43
N ASP A 102 6.87 10.02 5.58
CA ASP A 102 7.04 11.24 6.36
C ASP A 102 6.31 11.23 7.71
N ALA A 103 5.33 10.33 7.90
CA ALA A 103 4.46 10.35 9.08
C ALA A 103 4.46 9.04 9.89
N GLY A 104 5.24 8.03 9.49
CA GLY A 104 5.32 6.74 10.20
C GLY A 104 4.08 5.88 10.01
N LEU A 105 3.71 5.10 11.03
CA LEU A 105 2.55 4.20 10.96
C LEU A 105 1.23 4.99 10.98
N ARG A 106 0.48 4.92 9.89
CA ARG A 106 -0.77 5.67 9.68
C ARG A 106 -1.88 4.77 9.16
N CYS A 107 -3.12 5.03 9.55
CA CYS A 107 -4.26 4.39 8.92
C CYS A 107 -4.52 5.04 7.56
N VAL A 108 -4.12 4.37 6.49
CA VAL A 108 -4.23 4.88 5.12
C VAL A 108 -5.33 4.14 4.35
N PRO A 109 -6.07 4.82 3.47
CA PRO A 109 -7.14 4.21 2.68
C PRO A 109 -6.69 2.96 1.92
N THR A 110 -7.53 1.93 1.97
CA THR A 110 -7.29 0.67 1.24
C THR A 110 -7.80 0.70 -0.20
N THR A 111 -8.70 1.63 -0.51
CA THR A 111 -9.24 1.88 -1.84
C THR A 111 -8.13 2.21 -2.81
N ALA A 112 -7.87 1.30 -3.75
CA ALA A 112 -6.92 1.54 -4.83
C ALA A 112 -7.51 2.59 -5.77
N GLY A 113 -6.78 3.69 -5.96
CA GLY A 113 -6.98 4.65 -7.02
C GLY A 113 -6.08 4.32 -8.21
N THR A 114 -6.45 4.86 -9.36
CA THR A 114 -5.78 4.65 -10.63
C THR A 114 -4.63 5.62 -10.86
N ASP A 115 -3.89 5.36 -11.93
CA ASP A 115 -2.83 6.21 -12.45
C ASP A 115 -3.33 7.66 -12.67
N VAL A 116 -2.69 8.65 -12.03
CA VAL A 116 -3.06 10.08 -12.10
C VAL A 116 -2.21 10.78 -13.17
N TRP A 117 -2.54 10.54 -14.43
CA TRP A 117 -1.88 11.14 -15.60
C TRP A 117 -2.82 12.04 -16.41
N LEU A 118 -4.02 12.30 -15.87
CA LEU A 118 -5.04 13.17 -16.46
C LEU A 118 -5.13 14.47 -15.66
N TYR A 119 -5.51 15.54 -16.35
CA TYR A 119 -5.57 16.89 -15.79
C TYR A 119 -6.87 17.61 -16.17
N ALA A 120 -7.31 18.53 -15.32
CA ALA A 120 -8.50 19.37 -15.53
C ALA A 120 -8.24 20.62 -16.38
N ASP A 121 -6.98 20.90 -16.73
CA ASP A 121 -6.56 22.13 -17.38
C ASP A 121 -5.54 21.88 -18.48
N ALA A 122 -5.51 22.79 -19.46
CA ALA A 122 -4.63 22.72 -20.62
C ALA A 122 -3.15 23.02 -20.32
N ASP A 123 -2.81 23.37 -19.07
CA ASP A 123 -1.41 23.49 -18.61
C ASP A 123 -0.97 22.22 -17.86
N CYS A 124 -1.85 21.22 -17.71
CA CYS A 124 -1.62 19.96 -16.99
C CYS A 124 -1.14 20.19 -15.54
N THR A 125 -1.81 21.09 -14.81
CA THR A 125 -1.41 21.47 -13.45
C THR A 125 -2.33 20.93 -12.35
N GLN A 126 -3.57 20.58 -12.68
CA GLN A 126 -4.59 20.15 -11.74
C GLN A 126 -4.99 18.69 -12.03
N PRO A 127 -4.48 17.72 -11.27
CA PRO A 127 -4.74 16.31 -11.53
C PRO A 127 -6.22 15.97 -11.43
N VAL A 128 -6.67 14.99 -12.21
CA VAL A 128 -8.04 14.45 -12.14
C VAL A 128 -8.04 12.93 -12.16
N VAL A 129 -9.17 12.36 -11.77
CA VAL A 129 -9.50 10.94 -11.93
C VAL A 129 -10.86 10.81 -12.60
N GLN A 130 -11.00 9.92 -13.58
CA GLN A 130 -12.29 9.67 -14.23
C GLN A 130 -13.27 9.00 -13.26
N ASP A 131 -14.56 9.32 -13.36
CA ASP A 131 -15.61 8.82 -12.44
C ASP A 131 -15.60 7.30 -12.31
N GLY A 132 -15.49 6.59 -13.44
CA GLY A 132 -15.46 5.12 -13.47
C GLY A 132 -14.24 4.48 -12.79
N LYS A 133 -13.27 5.29 -12.33
CA LYS A 133 -12.10 4.86 -11.57
C LYS A 133 -12.21 5.16 -10.08
N ILE A 134 -13.24 5.88 -9.65
CA ILE A 134 -13.51 6.20 -8.24
C ILE A 134 -14.39 5.09 -7.68
N PRO A 135 -13.95 4.34 -6.65
CA PRO A 135 -14.83 3.40 -5.97
C PRO A 135 -16.06 4.11 -5.42
N GLU A 136 -17.22 3.45 -5.44
CA GLU A 136 -18.48 4.05 -4.98
C GLU A 136 -18.35 4.57 -3.55
N GLY A 137 -18.68 5.85 -3.34
CA GLY A 137 -18.60 6.53 -2.04
C GLY A 137 -17.20 6.94 -1.60
N ALA A 138 -16.14 6.66 -2.38
CA ALA A 138 -14.78 7.03 -2.00
C ALA A 138 -14.57 8.56 -2.08
N THR A 139 -14.15 9.14 -0.96
CA THR A 139 -13.73 10.55 -0.88
C THR A 139 -12.20 10.71 -1.04
N ILE A 140 -11.45 9.63 -0.79
CA ILE A 140 -9.99 9.55 -0.95
C ILE A 140 -9.64 8.39 -1.89
N VAL A 141 -8.73 8.64 -2.82
CA VAL A 141 -8.15 7.63 -3.71
C VAL A 141 -6.65 7.50 -3.46
N ARG A 142 -6.12 6.29 -3.60
CA ARG A 142 -4.69 5.98 -3.47
C ARG A 142 -4.05 5.84 -4.84
N GLU A 143 -3.12 6.70 -5.20
CA GLU A 143 -2.27 6.49 -6.37
C GLU A 143 -0.97 5.80 -5.96
N ARG A 144 -0.62 4.73 -6.66
CA ARG A 144 0.69 4.11 -6.51
C ARG A 144 1.66 4.75 -7.50
N ILE A 145 2.58 5.57 -7.01
CA ILE A 145 3.61 6.22 -7.86
C ILE A 145 4.75 5.24 -8.15
N SER A 146 5.11 4.43 -7.16
CA SER A 146 6.20 3.45 -7.28
C SER A 146 5.84 2.16 -6.53
N CYS A 147 6.72 1.15 -6.54
CA CYS A 147 6.48 -0.08 -5.77
C CYS A 147 6.36 0.15 -4.25
N LEU A 148 6.88 1.27 -3.75
CA LEU A 148 6.96 1.58 -2.31
C LEU A 148 6.29 2.90 -1.94
N ASP A 149 5.93 3.73 -2.91
CA ASP A 149 5.40 5.06 -2.68
C ASP A 149 3.94 5.14 -3.12
N ASP A 150 3.08 5.46 -2.17
CA ASP A 150 1.67 5.77 -2.38
C ASP A 150 1.42 7.27 -2.10
N SER A 151 0.72 7.93 -3.01
CA SER A 151 0.11 9.24 -2.78
C SER A 151 -1.39 9.10 -2.59
N TYR A 152 -1.97 10.01 -1.82
CA TYR A 152 -3.38 9.99 -1.49
C TYR A 152 -4.01 11.30 -1.92
N TYR A 153 -5.15 11.22 -2.58
CA TYR A 153 -5.84 12.39 -3.11
C TYR A 153 -7.29 12.42 -2.65
N GLN A 154 -7.73 13.59 -2.22
CA GLN A 154 -9.14 13.87 -2.00
C GLN A 154 -9.83 14.13 -3.34
N VAL A 155 -10.95 13.45 -3.53
CA VAL A 155 -11.85 13.64 -4.68
C VAL A 155 -12.60 14.95 -4.48
N GLY A 156 -12.43 15.86 -5.45
CA GLY A 156 -13.01 17.21 -5.44
C GLY A 156 -14.13 17.38 -6.44
N GLU A 157 -14.22 18.60 -6.99
CA GLU A 157 -15.27 19.00 -7.94
C GLU A 157 -15.19 18.22 -9.26
N ALA A 158 -16.37 17.96 -9.84
CA ALA A 158 -16.49 17.33 -11.14
C ALA A 158 -16.02 18.27 -12.27
N VAL A 159 -15.46 17.69 -13.32
CA VAL A 159 -15.03 18.34 -14.56
C VAL A 159 -15.46 17.49 -15.76
N ASP A 160 -15.69 18.15 -16.88
CA ASP A 160 -16.16 17.55 -18.13
C ASP A 160 -15.14 17.66 -19.27
N GLN A 161 -13.96 18.22 -19.00
CA GLN A 161 -12.83 18.28 -19.94
C GLN A 161 -11.59 17.77 -19.23
N ILE A 162 -10.95 16.77 -19.86
CA ILE A 162 -9.73 16.18 -19.35
C ILE A 162 -8.62 16.27 -20.38
N TYR A 163 -7.42 16.54 -19.88
CA TYR A 163 -6.20 16.71 -20.64
C TYR A 163 -5.17 15.66 -20.21
N TYR A 164 -4.18 15.41 -21.04
CA TYR A 164 -3.13 14.43 -20.80
C TYR A 164 -1.76 14.99 -21.24
N ASN A 165 -0.71 14.60 -20.52
CA ASN A 165 0.67 14.90 -20.87
C ASN A 165 1.45 13.62 -21.23
N ALA A 166 1.81 13.47 -22.50
CA ALA A 166 2.62 12.36 -23.04
C ALA A 166 4.14 12.55 -22.92
N ASN A 167 4.62 13.37 -21.98
CA ASN A 167 5.95 14.01 -22.01
C ASN A 167 6.09 15.07 -23.12
N GLY A 168 4.99 15.75 -23.41
CA GLY A 168 4.87 16.75 -24.48
C GLY A 168 4.01 17.94 -24.05
N PRO A 169 3.48 18.74 -25.00
CA PRO A 169 2.44 19.71 -24.65
C PRO A 169 1.23 18.98 -24.06
N CYS A 170 0.55 19.64 -23.15
CA CYS A 170 -0.71 19.15 -22.60
C CYS A 170 -1.79 19.22 -23.70
N GLU A 171 -2.43 18.09 -23.99
CA GLU A 171 -3.41 17.98 -25.07
C GLU A 171 -4.77 17.56 -24.52
N PHE A 172 -5.83 18.02 -25.17
CA PHE A 172 -7.19 17.58 -24.89
C PHE A 172 -7.29 16.06 -25.10
N PHE A 173 -7.83 15.35 -24.11
CA PHE A 173 -7.94 13.89 -24.12
C PHE A 173 -9.39 13.43 -24.36
N SER A 174 -10.34 13.86 -23.52
CA SER A 174 -11.74 13.41 -23.59
C SER A 174 -12.67 14.40 -22.86
N ASN A 175 -13.98 14.21 -23.04
CA ASN A 175 -15.02 14.86 -22.23
C ASN A 175 -15.71 13.88 -21.25
N ASP A 176 -15.04 12.78 -20.92
CA ASP A 176 -15.57 11.83 -19.94
C ASP A 176 -15.63 12.50 -18.55
N PRO A 177 -16.71 12.27 -17.78
CA PRO A 177 -16.82 12.76 -16.40
C PRO A 177 -15.60 12.38 -15.57
N ALA A 178 -15.05 13.36 -14.87
CA ALA A 178 -13.91 13.20 -13.98
C ALA A 178 -14.03 14.13 -12.78
N HIS A 179 -13.19 13.92 -11.77
CA HIS A 179 -13.09 14.76 -10.58
C HIS A 179 -11.68 15.28 -10.38
N ARG A 180 -11.56 16.54 -9.94
CA ARG A 180 -10.31 17.13 -9.48
C ARG A 180 -9.75 16.35 -8.30
N LEU A 181 -8.43 16.26 -8.22
CA LEU A 181 -7.71 15.64 -7.12
C LEU A 181 -6.91 16.67 -6.33
N THR A 182 -7.01 16.60 -5.01
CA THR A 182 -6.20 17.40 -4.08
C THR A 182 -5.31 16.48 -3.26
N LEU A 183 -3.99 16.69 -3.29
CA LEU A 183 -3.05 15.86 -2.54
C LEU A 183 -3.32 15.99 -1.02
N VAL A 184 -3.40 14.84 -0.35
CA VAL A 184 -3.55 14.72 1.10
C VAL A 184 -2.20 14.34 1.70
N ALA A 185 -1.69 15.18 2.58
CA ALA A 185 -0.42 14.93 3.26
C ALA A 185 -0.52 13.74 4.22
N HIS A 186 0.57 12.98 4.41
CA HIS A 186 0.52 11.74 5.21
C HIS A 186 0.19 12.01 6.69
N GLU A 187 0.53 13.18 7.21
CA GLU A 187 0.22 13.63 8.56
C GLU A 187 -1.27 13.87 8.83
N GLU A 188 -2.07 14.08 7.78
CA GLU A 188 -3.52 14.20 7.89
C GLU A 188 -4.17 12.86 8.25
N PHE A 189 -3.49 11.73 8.00
CA PHE A 189 -3.93 10.41 8.46
C PHE A 189 -3.62 10.20 9.94
N VAL A 190 -4.53 9.52 10.63
CA VAL A 190 -4.40 9.26 12.06
C VAL A 190 -3.49 8.06 12.33
N SER A 191 -2.61 8.22 13.32
CA SER A 191 -1.76 7.13 13.84
C SER A 191 -2.52 6.27 14.84
N ALA A 192 -2.17 4.99 14.96
CA ALA A 192 -2.54 4.21 16.14
C ALA A 192 -1.58 4.50 17.29
N THR A 193 -2.11 4.45 18.50
CA THR A 193 -1.30 4.31 19.71
C THR A 193 -1.52 2.89 20.23
N LEU A 194 -0.44 2.15 20.44
CA LEU A 194 -0.51 0.90 21.18
C LEU A 194 -0.58 1.28 22.67
N ALA A 195 -1.76 1.11 23.26
CA ALA A 195 -1.91 1.17 24.71
C ALA A 195 -1.71 -0.25 25.25
N PRO A 196 -0.80 -0.49 26.22
CA PRO A 196 -0.79 -1.75 26.93
C PRO A 196 -2.18 -1.99 27.51
N LEU A 197 -2.68 -3.23 27.45
CA LEU A 197 -3.81 -3.62 28.28
C LEU A 197 -3.38 -3.35 29.71
N GLU A 198 -4.01 -2.39 30.38
CA GLU A 198 -3.86 -2.30 31.83
C GLU A 198 -4.33 -3.67 32.34
N SER A 199 -3.39 -4.43 32.92
CA SER A 199 -3.67 -5.73 33.51
C SER A 199 -4.66 -5.47 34.64
N ASP A 200 -5.95 -5.54 34.31
CA ASP A 200 -7.02 -5.40 35.27
C ASP A 200 -6.83 -6.58 36.23
N ASN A 201 -6.40 -6.29 37.45
CA ASN A 201 -6.21 -7.27 38.52
C ASN A 201 -7.57 -7.94 38.79
N ARG A 202 -7.89 -8.97 38.02
CA ARG A 202 -9.07 -9.82 38.18
C ARG A 202 -8.75 -11.02 39.04
#